data_AF-A0A6N7QXJ6-F1
#
_entry.id   AF-A0A6N7QXJ6-F1
#
_cell.length_a   1.000
_cell.length_b   1.000
_cell.length_c   1.000
_cell.angle_alpha   90.00
_cell.angle_beta   90.00
_cell.angle_gamma   90.00
#
_symmetry.space_group_name_H-M   'P 1'
#
loop_
_entity.id
_entity.type
_entity.pdbx_description
1 polymer ?
#
loop_
_entity_poly.entity_id
_entity_poly.type
_entity_poly.pdbx_seq_one_letter_code
_entity_poly.pdbx_strand_id
1 'polypeptide(L)'
;MIVSISNGLLYICFAILMGVCLLGVIPKDKKTSVDIPKKTMAIAIILIPLLSFISLFDLAFSLNHYREEPIIASIGYVITNIALGQAWLALSVLALLFIILLFVLRHNNTIIILYTIGLFLTFGMLLTQAIVGHSASMGSYPGATAHLFHYTAVTAWIGVLFITSWFSKNNDNWQKFISWFTPFAIGCVTILALSGMFMNYFLNENFVNSWTLPYGQALLWKVLLFIPILFFAFINSVLIRKRVKQDAQYSPINWWRAESLIILIVIAVTAIMTEQEPPHNIEQTLQAGESSILFQTFASVPATTDIILELNGQSILFLLIGLLFLGCILYTFVQKTSPYIALVMAGLGATSLYFGLMNAVAI
;
A
#
# COMPACT_ATOMS: atom_id res chain seq x y z
N MET A 1 -1.27 -4.71 16.64
CA MET A 1 -0.76 -3.32 16.52
C MET A 1 0.74 -3.25 16.19
N ILE A 2 1.64 -3.92 16.94
CA ILE A 2 3.09 -3.90 16.60
C ILE A 2 3.34 -4.60 15.26
N VAL A 3 2.67 -5.73 14.98
CA VAL A 3 2.77 -6.44 13.70
C VAL A 3 2.25 -5.57 12.55
N SER A 4 1.13 -4.84 12.72
CA SER A 4 0.58 -3.87 11.78
C SER A 4 1.58 -2.79 11.44
N ILE A 5 2.18 -2.16 12.45
CA ILE A 5 3.20 -1.11 12.22
C ILE A 5 4.37 -1.69 11.44
N SER A 6 4.81 -2.91 11.79
CA SER A 6 5.87 -3.61 11.08
C SER A 6 5.53 -3.86 9.61
N ASN A 7 4.33 -4.38 9.33
CA ASN A 7 3.83 -4.62 7.97
C ASN A 7 3.77 -3.32 7.16
N GLY A 8 3.26 -2.23 7.74
CA GLY A 8 3.24 -0.92 7.07
C GLY A 8 4.65 -0.42 6.72
N LEU A 9 5.61 -0.55 7.65
CA LEU A 9 7.00 -0.19 7.42
C LEU A 9 7.68 -1.10 6.38
N LEU A 10 7.33 -2.38 6.30
CA LEU A 10 7.80 -3.29 5.25
C LEU A 10 7.40 -2.79 3.87
N TYR A 11 6.13 -2.42 3.67
CA TYR A 11 5.66 -1.83 2.41
C TYR A 11 6.48 -0.60 2.01
N ILE A 12 6.82 0.26 2.96
CA ILE A 12 7.66 1.44 2.72
C ILE A 12 9.08 1.04 2.34
N CYS A 13 9.69 0.07 3.03
CA CYS A 13 11.03 -0.43 2.70
C CYS A 13 11.08 -1.01 1.28
N PHE A 14 10.10 -1.83 0.90
CA PHE A 14 10.01 -2.37 -0.46
C PHE A 14 9.78 -1.28 -1.51
N ALA A 15 8.92 -0.31 -1.23
CA ALA A 15 8.72 0.83 -2.13
C ALA A 15 10.02 1.62 -2.32
N ILE A 16 10.77 1.89 -1.25
CA ILE A 16 12.08 2.56 -1.33
C ILE A 16 13.05 1.76 -2.20
N LEU A 17 13.20 0.44 -1.97
CA LEU A 17 14.12 -0.39 -2.77
C LEU A 17 13.73 -0.44 -4.24
N MET A 18 12.44 -0.67 -4.51
CA MET A 18 11.93 -0.71 -5.88
C MET A 18 12.12 0.64 -6.58
N GLY A 19 11.78 1.75 -5.92
CA GLY A 19 11.95 3.10 -6.45
C GLY A 19 13.41 3.45 -6.76
N VAL A 20 14.32 3.17 -5.82
CA VAL A 20 15.77 3.39 -6.00
C VAL A 20 16.29 2.59 -7.19
N CYS A 21 15.95 1.30 -7.27
CA CYS A 21 16.48 0.44 -8.34
C CYS A 21 15.88 0.79 -9.71
N LEU A 22 14.58 1.07 -9.80
CA LEU A 22 13.93 1.49 -11.05
C LEU A 22 14.54 2.80 -11.56
N LEU A 23 14.66 3.81 -10.70
CA LEU A 23 15.30 5.08 -11.06
C LEU A 23 16.78 4.91 -11.40
N GLY A 24 17.45 3.94 -10.78
CA GLY A 24 18.84 3.59 -11.02
C GLY A 24 19.11 3.07 -12.44
N VAL A 25 18.19 2.27 -12.99
CA VAL A 25 18.27 1.73 -14.36
C VAL A 25 17.93 2.78 -15.43
N ILE A 26 17.12 3.78 -15.08
CA ILE A 26 16.68 4.80 -16.03
C ILE A 26 17.83 5.76 -16.40
N PRO A 27 18.04 6.07 -17.70
CA PRO A 27 19.06 7.00 -18.16
C PRO A 27 18.99 8.38 -17.48
N LYS A 28 20.16 8.99 -17.23
CA LYS A 28 20.25 10.29 -16.53
C LYS A 28 19.52 11.43 -17.25
N ASP A 29 19.48 11.40 -18.58
CA ASP A 29 18.79 12.39 -19.41
C ASP A 29 17.26 12.28 -19.35
N LYS A 30 16.71 11.17 -18.83
CA LYS A 30 15.26 10.91 -18.73
C LYS A 30 14.70 11.06 -17.31
N LYS A 31 15.52 11.43 -16.33
CA LYS A 31 15.10 11.58 -14.93
C LYS A 31 15.49 12.93 -14.35
N THR A 32 14.73 13.38 -13.35
CA THR A 32 15.10 14.52 -12.53
C THR A 32 16.33 14.19 -11.68
N SER A 33 17.05 15.21 -11.22
CA SER A 33 18.19 15.00 -10.32
C SER A 33 17.68 14.63 -8.93
N VAL A 34 17.99 13.40 -8.51
CA VAL A 34 17.61 12.86 -7.20
C VAL A 34 18.88 12.59 -6.41
N ASP A 35 18.96 13.09 -5.18
CA ASP A 35 20.05 12.78 -4.27
C ASP A 35 19.57 11.90 -3.13
N ILE A 36 19.72 10.60 -3.34
CA ILE A 36 19.33 9.60 -2.36
C ILE A 36 20.52 9.35 -1.43
N PRO A 37 20.37 9.53 -0.11
CA PRO A 37 21.44 9.22 0.83
C PRO A 37 21.94 7.78 0.61
N LYS A 38 23.26 7.60 0.56
CA LYS A 38 23.89 6.29 0.30
C LYS A 38 23.46 5.19 1.27
N LYS A 39 22.98 5.57 2.47
CA LYS A 39 22.51 4.66 3.51
C LYS A 39 21.05 4.23 3.31
N THR A 40 20.22 4.98 2.56
CA THR A 40 18.77 4.71 2.44
C THR A 40 18.49 3.30 1.93
N MET A 41 19.20 2.89 0.87
CA MET A 41 19.06 1.55 0.30
C MET A 41 19.55 0.47 1.28
N ALA A 42 20.70 0.65 1.92
CA ALA A 42 21.22 -0.31 2.91
C ALA A 42 20.30 -0.46 4.13
N ILE A 43 19.75 0.65 4.63
CA ILE A 43 18.79 0.65 5.74
C ILE A 43 17.52 -0.10 5.35
N ALA A 44 16.96 0.16 4.17
CA ALA A 44 15.76 -0.54 3.71
C ALA A 44 16.00 -2.05 3.53
N ILE A 45 17.16 -2.47 3.00
CA ILE A 45 17.52 -3.89 2.87
C ILE A 45 17.61 -4.55 4.25
N ILE A 46 18.26 -3.90 5.24
CA ILE A 46 18.43 -4.46 6.59
C ILE A 46 17.10 -4.51 7.35
N LEU A 47 16.25 -3.49 7.21
CA LEU A 47 14.98 -3.43 7.92
C LEU A 47 13.98 -4.49 7.45
N ILE A 48 14.04 -4.95 6.20
CA ILE A 48 13.09 -5.97 5.68
C ILE A 48 13.09 -7.27 6.51
N PRO A 49 14.22 -7.98 6.71
CA PRO A 49 14.23 -9.17 7.55
C PRO A 49 13.96 -8.86 9.03
N LEU A 50 14.35 -7.68 9.54
CA LEU A 50 14.11 -7.30 10.94
C LEU A 50 12.63 -7.04 11.24
N LEU A 51 11.95 -6.32 10.36
CA LEU A 51 10.53 -6.01 10.49
C LEU A 51 9.69 -7.27 10.28
N SER A 52 9.98 -8.07 9.26
CA SER A 52 9.25 -9.33 9.04
C SER A 52 9.47 -10.37 10.14
N PHE A 53 10.57 -10.29 10.90
CA PHE A 53 10.78 -11.13 12.08
C PHE A 53 9.72 -10.88 13.17
N ILE A 54 9.12 -9.69 13.24
CA ILE A 54 8.09 -9.37 14.23
C ILE A 54 6.88 -10.31 14.08
N SER A 55 6.40 -10.55 12.86
CA SER A 55 5.29 -11.48 12.60
C SER A 55 5.67 -12.94 12.87
N LEU A 56 6.93 -13.31 12.60
CA LEU A 56 7.46 -14.64 12.93
C LEU A 56 7.50 -14.84 14.45
N PHE A 57 7.99 -13.83 15.18
CA PHE A 57 8.08 -13.86 16.63
C PHE A 57 6.71 -13.93 17.28
N ASP A 58 5.73 -13.17 16.78
CA ASP A 58 4.35 -13.21 17.26
C ASP A 58 3.76 -14.63 17.15
N LEU A 59 3.92 -15.28 15.99
CA LEU A 59 3.51 -16.68 15.80
C LEU A 59 4.26 -17.65 16.72
N ALA A 60 5.57 -17.48 16.87
CA ALA A 60 6.38 -18.31 17.78
C ALA A 60 5.94 -18.15 19.23
N PHE A 61 5.55 -16.94 19.64
CA PHE A 61 5.04 -16.64 20.97
C PHE A 61 3.67 -17.28 21.21
N SER A 62 2.76 -17.22 20.24
CA SER A 62 1.47 -17.93 20.31
C SER A 62 1.65 -19.45 20.44
N LEU A 63 2.60 -20.03 19.69
CA LEU A 63 2.90 -21.47 19.76
C LEU A 63 3.59 -21.88 21.07
N ASN A 64 4.47 -21.04 21.61
CA ASN A 64 5.10 -21.24 22.91
C ASN A 64 4.04 -21.39 24.00
N HIS A 65 3.02 -20.54 23.99
CA HIS A 65 1.92 -20.61 24.97
C HIS A 65 1.06 -21.86 24.78
N TYR A 66 0.77 -22.23 23.52
CA TYR A 66 -0.07 -23.40 23.21
C TYR A 66 0.63 -24.75 23.47
N ARG A 67 1.94 -24.84 23.22
CA ARG A 67 2.72 -26.08 23.35
C ARG A 67 3.44 -26.23 24.69
N GLU A 68 3.45 -25.18 25.50
CA GLU A 68 4.23 -25.10 26.76
C GLU A 68 5.74 -25.37 26.57
N GLU A 69 6.28 -25.14 25.36
CA GLU A 69 7.70 -25.30 25.03
C GLU A 69 8.47 -23.99 25.12
N PRO A 70 9.78 -23.96 25.42
CA PRO A 70 10.57 -22.73 25.43
C PRO A 70 10.50 -21.93 24.12
N ILE A 71 10.52 -20.58 24.21
CA ILE A 71 10.38 -19.70 23.03
C ILE A 71 11.42 -19.97 21.94
N ILE A 72 12.65 -20.35 22.32
CA ILE A 72 13.72 -20.69 21.37
C ILE A 72 13.35 -21.94 20.55
N ALA A 73 12.75 -22.94 21.18
CA ALA A 73 12.27 -24.14 20.50
C ALA A 73 11.11 -23.82 19.56
N SER A 74 10.18 -22.95 19.99
CA SER A 74 9.08 -22.47 19.16
C SER A 74 9.55 -21.68 17.95
N ILE A 75 10.52 -20.77 18.09
CA ILE A 75 11.15 -20.05 16.97
C ILE A 75 11.81 -21.05 16.00
N GLY A 76 12.58 -22.01 16.53
CA GLY A 76 13.21 -23.06 15.74
C GLY A 76 12.18 -23.87 14.94
N TYR A 77 11.06 -24.22 15.58
CA TYR A 77 9.95 -24.91 14.93
C TYR A 77 9.32 -24.06 13.82
N VAL A 78 9.00 -22.79 14.07
CA VAL A 78 8.41 -21.88 13.07
C VAL A 78 9.34 -21.76 11.85
N ILE A 79 10.64 -21.57 12.07
CA ILE A 79 11.64 -21.41 11.00
C ILE A 79 11.75 -22.67 10.13
N THR A 80 11.67 -23.86 10.73
CA THR A 80 11.94 -25.12 10.03
C THR A 80 10.68 -25.77 9.44
N ASN A 81 9.54 -25.66 10.14
CA ASN A 81 8.32 -26.40 9.83
C ASN A 81 7.16 -25.53 9.32
N ILE A 82 7.22 -24.21 9.48
CA ILE A 82 6.13 -23.31 9.07
C ILE A 82 6.57 -22.48 7.86
N ALA A 83 5.69 -22.39 6.86
CA ALA A 83 5.94 -21.65 5.62
C ALA A 83 6.35 -20.19 5.87
N LEU A 84 5.74 -19.52 6.86
CA LEU A 84 6.11 -18.16 7.26
C LEU A 84 7.59 -18.06 7.68
N GLY A 85 8.08 -19.02 8.46
CA GLY A 85 9.47 -19.05 8.92
C GLY A 85 10.46 -19.37 7.80
N GLN A 86 10.10 -20.29 6.91
CA GLN A 86 10.90 -20.60 5.71
C GLN A 86 10.96 -19.39 4.75
N ALA A 87 9.87 -18.66 4.59
CA ALA A 87 9.82 -17.41 3.82
C ALA A 87 10.70 -16.32 4.47
N TRP A 88 10.69 -16.20 5.79
CA TRP A 88 11.60 -15.27 6.48
C TRP A 88 13.08 -15.62 6.27
N LEU A 89 13.44 -16.91 6.26
CA LEU A 89 14.80 -17.34 5.91
C LEU A 89 15.17 -16.96 4.47
N ALA A 90 14.30 -17.27 3.50
CA ALA A 90 14.53 -16.93 2.10
C ALA A 90 14.68 -15.41 1.91
N LEU A 91 13.83 -14.63 2.57
CA LEU A 91 13.89 -13.17 2.61
C LEU A 91 15.23 -12.67 3.19
N SER A 92 15.68 -13.27 4.29
CA SER A 92 16.95 -12.92 4.94
C SER A 92 18.16 -13.23 4.06
N VAL A 93 18.15 -14.37 3.36
CA VAL A 93 19.19 -14.73 2.38
C VAL A 93 19.21 -13.75 1.21
N LEU A 94 18.05 -13.42 0.63
CA LEU A 94 17.97 -12.45 -0.47
C LEU A 94 18.44 -11.05 -0.03
N ALA A 95 18.08 -10.62 1.18
CA ALA A 95 18.54 -9.36 1.75
C ALA A 95 20.07 -9.36 1.96
N LEU A 96 20.64 -10.46 2.46
CA LEU A 96 22.09 -10.61 2.63
C LEU A 96 22.81 -10.54 1.27
N LEU A 97 22.33 -11.26 0.26
CA LEU A 97 22.88 -11.20 -1.10
C LEU A 97 22.81 -9.77 -1.65
N PHE A 98 21.74 -9.03 -1.35
CA PHE A 98 21.60 -7.65 -1.78
C PHE A 98 22.58 -6.70 -1.07
N ILE A 99 22.84 -6.88 0.22
CA ILE A 99 23.88 -6.13 0.94
C ILE A 99 25.27 -6.43 0.37
N ILE A 100 25.59 -7.70 0.11
CA ILE A 100 26.87 -8.10 -0.50
C ILE A 100 27.03 -7.42 -1.86
N LEU A 101 25.99 -7.50 -2.71
CA LEU A 101 25.96 -6.84 -4.02
C LEU A 101 26.21 -5.33 -3.90
N LEU A 102 25.55 -4.66 -2.94
CA LEU A 102 25.72 -3.25 -2.67
C LEU A 102 27.15 -2.91 -2.24
N PHE A 103 27.81 -3.76 -1.46
CA PHE A 103 29.21 -3.54 -1.09
C PHE A 103 30.17 -3.73 -2.27
N VAL A 104 29.98 -4.79 -3.07
CA VAL A 104 30.87 -5.16 -4.17
C VAL A 104 30.80 -4.19 -5.35
N LEU A 105 29.60 -3.73 -5.74
CA LEU A 105 29.40 -2.96 -6.97
C LEU A 105 29.26 -1.44 -6.78
N ARG A 106 29.33 -0.93 -5.54
CA ARG A 106 29.09 0.49 -5.24
C ARG A 106 30.12 1.46 -5.80
N HIS A 107 31.32 0.99 -6.16
CA HIS A 107 32.45 1.87 -6.51
C HIS A 107 32.85 1.90 -7.98
N ASN A 108 32.09 1.25 -8.89
CA ASN A 108 32.51 1.04 -10.28
C ASN A 108 31.53 1.58 -11.33
N ASN A 109 31.94 1.57 -12.61
CA ASN A 109 31.09 1.80 -13.79
C ASN A 109 29.93 0.78 -13.93
N THR A 110 29.85 -0.22 -13.04
CA THR A 110 28.84 -1.28 -13.00
C THR A 110 27.58 -0.89 -12.21
N ILE A 111 27.38 0.40 -11.91
CA ILE A 111 26.25 0.86 -11.08
C ILE A 111 24.88 0.49 -11.69
N ILE A 112 24.76 0.40 -13.01
CA ILE A 112 23.53 -0.06 -13.66
C ILE A 112 23.25 -1.55 -13.39
N ILE A 113 24.30 -2.37 -13.33
CA ILE A 113 24.21 -3.81 -13.01
C ILE A 113 23.71 -3.99 -11.57
N LEU A 114 24.22 -3.18 -10.62
CA LEU A 114 23.73 -3.16 -9.24
C LEU A 114 22.21 -2.96 -9.18
N TYR A 115 21.69 -1.96 -9.87
CA TYR A 115 20.26 -1.66 -9.85
C TYR A 115 19.42 -2.72 -10.58
N THR A 116 19.90 -3.25 -11.70
CA THR A 116 19.20 -4.30 -12.43
C THR A 116 19.12 -5.59 -11.61
N ILE A 117 20.23 -6.07 -11.03
CA ILE A 117 20.21 -7.24 -10.15
C ILE A 117 19.40 -6.94 -8.88
N GLY A 118 19.49 -5.71 -8.37
CA GLY A 118 18.70 -5.24 -7.24
C GLY A 118 17.18 -5.30 -7.48
N LEU A 119 16.71 -5.04 -8.70
CA LEU A 119 15.30 -5.24 -9.08
C LEU A 119 14.90 -6.71 -8.99
N PHE A 120 15.73 -7.62 -9.50
CA PHE A 120 15.46 -9.06 -9.42
C PHE A 120 15.46 -9.56 -7.97
N LEU A 121 16.39 -9.10 -7.13
CA LEU A 121 16.39 -9.43 -5.70
C LEU A 121 15.17 -8.87 -4.98
N THR A 122 14.80 -7.60 -5.26
CA THR A 122 13.59 -6.99 -4.69
C THR A 122 12.34 -7.75 -5.11
N PHE A 123 12.22 -8.12 -6.39
CA PHE A 123 11.12 -8.92 -6.89
C PHE A 123 11.08 -10.32 -6.24
N GLY A 124 12.23 -10.98 -6.08
CA GLY A 124 12.32 -12.24 -5.36
C GLY A 124 11.84 -12.15 -3.91
N MET A 125 12.17 -11.05 -3.22
CA MET A 125 11.67 -10.80 -1.86
C MET A 125 10.14 -10.55 -1.84
N LEU A 126 9.59 -9.82 -2.82
CA LEU A 126 8.14 -9.63 -2.96
C LEU A 126 7.42 -10.94 -3.25
N LEU A 127 8.00 -11.80 -4.10
CA LEU A 127 7.50 -13.15 -4.39
C LEU A 127 7.43 -14.00 -3.12
N THR A 128 8.49 -14.00 -2.32
CA THR A 128 8.52 -14.71 -1.04
C THR A 128 7.38 -14.28 -0.12
N GLN A 129 7.11 -12.97 -0.01
CA GLN A 129 6.00 -12.44 0.78
C GLN A 129 4.62 -12.78 0.17
N ALA A 130 4.51 -12.76 -1.16
CA ALA A 130 3.25 -13.02 -1.85
C ALA A 130 2.76 -14.45 -1.66
N ILE A 131 3.67 -15.43 -1.63
CA ILE A 131 3.37 -16.87 -1.50
C ILE A 131 2.90 -17.25 -0.09
N VAL A 132 3.32 -16.52 0.95
CA VAL A 132 2.91 -16.82 2.34
C VAL A 132 1.81 -15.90 2.87
N GLY A 133 1.34 -14.94 2.07
CA GLY A 133 0.28 -14.01 2.47
C GLY A 133 -1.13 -14.65 2.45
N HIS A 134 -2.09 -14.00 3.12
CA HIS A 134 -3.49 -14.46 3.23
C HIS A 134 -4.15 -14.80 1.89
N SER A 135 -3.86 -14.03 0.84
CA SER A 135 -4.37 -14.29 -0.50
C SER A 135 -3.95 -15.67 -1.01
N ALA A 136 -2.73 -16.12 -0.70
CA ALA A 136 -2.21 -17.43 -1.09
C ALA A 136 -2.80 -18.57 -0.24
N SER A 137 -3.04 -18.35 1.05
CA SER A 137 -3.65 -19.38 1.91
C SER A 137 -5.10 -19.68 1.51
N MET A 138 -5.85 -18.67 1.05
CA MET A 138 -7.25 -18.84 0.64
C MET A 138 -7.42 -19.16 -0.84
N GLY A 139 -6.62 -18.52 -1.71
CA GLY A 139 -6.74 -18.64 -3.16
C GLY A 139 -5.65 -19.48 -3.83
N SER A 140 -4.79 -20.17 -3.06
CA SER A 140 -3.64 -20.94 -3.56
C SER A 140 -2.80 -20.13 -4.57
N TYR A 141 -2.45 -20.73 -5.72
CA TYR A 141 -1.64 -20.09 -6.76
C TYR A 141 -2.26 -18.83 -7.39
N PRO A 142 -3.56 -18.81 -7.77
CA PRO A 142 -4.21 -17.58 -8.24
C PRO A 142 -4.13 -16.42 -7.23
N GLY A 143 -4.39 -16.71 -5.95
CA GLY A 143 -4.34 -15.71 -4.89
C GLY A 143 -2.93 -15.17 -4.63
N ALA A 144 -1.92 -16.05 -4.61
CA ALA A 144 -0.52 -15.66 -4.52
C ALA A 144 -0.09 -14.78 -5.71
N THR A 145 -0.52 -15.15 -6.92
CA THR A 145 -0.20 -14.44 -8.16
C THR A 145 -0.82 -13.05 -8.18
N ALA A 146 -2.10 -12.94 -7.83
CA ALA A 146 -2.78 -11.66 -7.74
C ALA A 146 -2.11 -10.75 -6.70
N HIS A 147 -1.74 -11.30 -5.54
CA HIS A 147 -1.02 -10.55 -4.51
C HIS A 147 0.36 -10.09 -4.98
N LEU A 148 1.12 -10.93 -5.69
CA LEU A 148 2.41 -10.54 -6.26
C LEU A 148 2.30 -9.38 -7.25
N PHE A 149 1.33 -9.44 -8.17
CA PHE A 149 1.08 -8.34 -9.11
C PHE A 149 0.66 -7.07 -8.39
N HIS A 150 -0.26 -7.18 -7.42
CA HIS A 150 -0.70 -6.06 -6.58
C HIS A 150 0.49 -5.42 -5.86
N TYR A 151 1.31 -6.23 -5.21
CA TYR A 151 2.41 -5.77 -4.38
C TYR A 151 3.56 -5.20 -5.21
N THR A 152 3.84 -5.79 -6.37
CA THR A 152 4.83 -5.25 -7.32
C THR A 152 4.36 -3.91 -7.87
N ALA A 153 3.09 -3.80 -8.29
CA ALA A 153 2.55 -2.55 -8.83
C ALA A 153 2.57 -1.41 -7.81
N VAL A 154 2.15 -1.69 -6.57
CA VAL A 154 2.10 -0.67 -5.50
C VAL A 154 3.51 -0.21 -5.12
N THR A 155 4.47 -1.12 -4.93
CA THR A 155 5.85 -0.77 -4.55
C THR A 155 6.60 -0.06 -5.68
N ALA A 156 6.35 -0.42 -6.93
CA ALA A 156 6.97 0.19 -8.09
C ALA A 156 6.46 1.63 -8.34
N TRP A 157 5.14 1.83 -8.34
CA TRP A 157 4.54 3.15 -8.52
C TRP A 157 4.89 4.09 -7.36
N ILE A 158 4.61 3.66 -6.13
CA ILE A 158 4.82 4.48 -4.93
C ILE A 158 6.31 4.70 -4.71
N GLY A 159 7.14 3.70 -4.95
CA GLY A 159 8.59 3.81 -4.80
C GLY A 159 9.18 4.92 -5.65
N VAL A 160 8.88 4.93 -6.95
CA VAL A 160 9.36 5.97 -7.85
C VAL A 160 8.77 7.34 -7.47
N LEU A 161 7.46 7.40 -7.18
CA LEU A 161 6.79 8.63 -6.75
C LEU A 161 7.46 9.22 -5.50
N PHE A 162 7.60 8.42 -4.45
CA PHE A 162 8.15 8.81 -3.16
C PHE A 162 9.60 9.25 -3.26
N ILE A 163 10.44 8.46 -3.93
CA ILE A 163 11.86 8.82 -4.09
C ILE A 163 12.00 10.13 -4.85
N THR A 164 11.26 10.32 -5.94
CA THR A 164 11.34 11.56 -6.72
C THR A 164 10.69 12.74 -6.01
N SER A 165 9.59 12.57 -5.28
CA SER A 165 8.92 13.69 -4.58
C SER A 165 9.71 14.20 -3.37
N TRP A 166 10.46 13.34 -2.69
CA TRP A 166 11.15 13.69 -1.45
C TRP A 166 12.65 13.94 -1.61
N PHE A 167 13.31 13.36 -2.63
CA PHE A 167 14.76 13.47 -2.82
C PHE A 167 15.19 14.23 -4.09
N SER A 168 14.26 14.83 -4.86
CA SER A 168 14.62 15.70 -5.98
C SER A 168 15.28 16.99 -5.52
N LYS A 169 16.37 17.40 -6.18
CA LYS A 169 17.15 18.60 -5.81
C LYS A 169 16.82 19.86 -6.59
N ASN A 170 16.36 19.71 -7.82
CA ASN A 170 16.12 20.84 -8.72
C ASN A 170 14.90 20.61 -9.61
N ASN A 171 14.59 21.60 -10.43
CA ASN A 171 13.46 21.55 -11.35
C ASN A 171 13.83 21.04 -12.76
N ASP A 172 14.97 20.38 -12.90
CA ASP A 172 15.47 19.96 -14.20
C ASP A 172 14.79 18.66 -14.66
N ASN A 173 14.57 18.55 -15.98
CA ASN A 173 14.10 17.34 -16.65
C ASN A 173 12.72 16.80 -16.20
N TRP A 174 11.90 17.56 -15.47
CA TRP A 174 10.55 17.14 -15.08
C TRP A 174 9.69 16.72 -16.27
N GLN A 175 9.76 17.45 -17.40
CA GLN A 175 9.01 17.09 -18.61
C GLN A 175 9.37 15.69 -19.11
N LYS A 176 10.67 15.37 -19.17
CA LYS A 176 11.15 14.07 -19.64
C LYS A 176 10.79 12.96 -18.65
N PHE A 177 10.94 13.23 -17.37
CA PHE A 177 10.59 12.27 -16.32
C PHE A 177 9.09 11.93 -16.32
N ILE A 178 8.22 12.95 -16.33
CA ILE A 178 6.77 12.77 -16.38
C ILE A 178 6.35 12.04 -17.66
N SER A 179 7.06 12.23 -18.78
CA SER A 179 6.69 11.61 -20.06
C SER A 179 6.66 10.09 -20.05
N TRP A 180 7.57 9.45 -19.31
CA TRP A 180 7.59 7.99 -19.15
C TRP A 180 6.94 7.55 -17.83
N PHE A 181 7.02 8.36 -16.77
CA PHE A 181 6.46 7.98 -15.47
C PHE A 181 4.94 7.96 -15.50
N THR A 182 4.29 8.88 -16.20
CA THR A 182 2.82 8.89 -16.30
C THR A 182 2.25 7.58 -16.87
N PRO A 183 2.65 7.08 -18.06
CA PRO A 183 2.14 5.80 -18.55
C PRO A 183 2.54 4.61 -17.67
N PHE A 184 3.72 4.64 -17.04
CA PHE A 184 4.15 3.62 -16.08
C PHE A 184 3.25 3.57 -14.83
N ALA A 185 2.96 4.74 -14.25
CA ALA A 185 2.09 4.88 -13.08
C ALA A 185 0.66 4.44 -13.41
N ILE A 186 0.11 4.83 -14.57
CA ILE A 186 -1.20 4.36 -15.03
C ILE A 186 -1.23 2.84 -15.12
N GLY A 187 -0.22 2.21 -15.74
CA GLY A 187 -0.12 0.75 -15.81
C GLY A 187 -0.09 0.09 -14.43
N CYS A 188 0.69 0.63 -13.49
CA CYS A 188 0.73 0.13 -12.12
C CYS A 188 -0.63 0.27 -11.42
N VAL A 189 -1.28 1.43 -11.51
CA VAL A 189 -2.61 1.67 -10.91
C VAL A 189 -3.67 0.75 -11.51
N THR A 190 -3.62 0.48 -12.81
CA THR A 190 -4.51 -0.49 -13.47
C THR A 190 -4.28 -1.90 -12.94
N ILE A 191 -3.02 -2.37 -12.88
CA ILE A 191 -2.69 -3.70 -12.32
C ILE A 191 -3.13 -3.79 -10.85
N LEU A 192 -2.89 -2.74 -10.07
CA LEU A 192 -3.29 -2.63 -8.67
C LEU A 192 -4.80 -2.77 -8.49
N ALA A 193 -5.59 -2.06 -9.31
CA ALA A 193 -7.04 -2.11 -9.25
C ALA A 193 -7.58 -3.49 -9.66
N LEU A 194 -7.10 -4.05 -10.78
CA LEU A 194 -7.56 -5.34 -11.28
C LEU A 194 -7.21 -6.49 -10.31
N SER A 195 -5.96 -6.53 -9.82
CA SER A 195 -5.54 -7.52 -8.83
C SER A 195 -6.28 -7.37 -7.51
N GLY A 196 -6.53 -6.13 -7.07
CA GLY A 196 -7.31 -5.84 -5.85
C GLY A 196 -8.76 -6.30 -5.96
N MET A 197 -9.42 -6.01 -7.09
CA MET A 197 -10.78 -6.49 -7.38
C MET A 197 -10.85 -8.01 -7.45
N PHE A 198 -9.86 -8.64 -8.11
CA PHE A 198 -9.74 -10.09 -8.15
C PHE A 198 -9.65 -10.67 -6.74
N MET A 199 -8.71 -10.19 -5.91
CA MET A 199 -8.58 -10.67 -4.54
C MET A 199 -9.86 -10.43 -3.73
N ASN A 200 -10.48 -9.26 -3.81
CA ASN A 200 -11.74 -9.00 -3.10
C ASN A 200 -12.85 -9.98 -3.50
N TYR A 201 -13.00 -10.29 -4.79
CA TYR A 201 -14.02 -11.19 -5.29
C TYR A 201 -13.81 -12.65 -4.83
N PHE A 202 -12.57 -13.10 -4.73
CA PHE A 202 -12.25 -14.47 -4.33
C PHE A 202 -12.10 -14.66 -2.82
N LEU A 203 -11.75 -13.61 -2.07
CA LEU A 203 -11.44 -13.71 -0.64
C LEU A 203 -12.64 -13.37 0.26
N ASN A 204 -13.65 -12.66 -0.25
CA ASN A 204 -14.77 -12.18 0.56
C ASN A 204 -16.08 -12.81 0.10
N GLU A 205 -16.89 -13.30 1.03
CA GLU A 205 -18.23 -13.86 0.73
C GLU A 205 -19.18 -12.78 0.19
N ASN A 206 -19.22 -11.63 0.86
CA ASN A 206 -20.00 -10.47 0.44
C ASN A 206 -19.34 -9.18 0.93
N PHE A 207 -19.03 -8.27 -0.01
CA PHE A 207 -18.35 -7.02 0.29
C PHE A 207 -19.12 -6.14 1.28
N VAL A 208 -20.44 -6.00 1.12
CA VAL A 208 -21.26 -5.16 2.01
C VAL A 208 -21.41 -5.83 3.37
N ASN A 209 -21.75 -7.12 3.42
CA ASN A 209 -21.92 -7.84 4.69
C ASN A 209 -20.62 -7.85 5.51
N SER A 210 -19.47 -7.84 4.85
CA SER A 210 -18.17 -7.76 5.53
C SER A 210 -17.97 -6.48 6.34
N TRP A 211 -18.73 -5.40 6.07
CA TRP A 211 -18.64 -4.15 6.82
C TRP A 211 -19.04 -4.29 8.29
N THR A 212 -19.72 -5.36 8.66
CA THR A 212 -19.98 -5.68 10.07
C THR A 212 -18.70 -6.09 10.83
N LEU A 213 -17.66 -6.53 10.12
CA LEU A 213 -16.39 -7.00 10.67
C LEU A 213 -15.27 -5.95 10.56
N PRO A 214 -14.25 -5.99 11.44
CA PRO A 214 -13.10 -5.09 11.38
C PRO A 214 -12.40 -5.09 10.01
N TYR A 215 -12.23 -6.27 9.40
CA TYR A 215 -11.62 -6.41 8.07
C TYR A 215 -12.38 -5.64 7.00
N GLY A 216 -13.70 -5.84 6.91
CA GLY A 216 -14.50 -5.17 5.88
C GLY A 216 -14.54 -3.66 6.09
N GLN A 217 -14.47 -3.18 7.33
CA GLN A 217 -14.33 -1.76 7.64
C GLN A 217 -12.99 -1.19 7.19
N ALA A 218 -11.88 -1.86 7.46
CA ALA A 218 -10.57 -1.45 6.98
C ALA A 218 -10.50 -1.47 5.45
N LEU A 219 -11.09 -2.48 4.80
CA LEU A 219 -11.19 -2.58 3.36
C LEU A 219 -12.07 -1.45 2.76
N LEU A 220 -13.20 -1.13 3.40
CA LEU A 220 -14.06 -0.01 2.99
C LEU A 220 -13.28 1.31 3.02
N TRP A 221 -12.57 1.59 4.12
CA TRP A 221 -11.70 2.78 4.21
C TRP A 221 -10.61 2.79 3.14
N LYS A 222 -10.00 1.64 2.84
CA LYS A 222 -9.03 1.51 1.75
C LYS A 222 -9.64 1.89 0.40
N VAL A 223 -10.87 1.46 0.10
CA VAL A 223 -11.59 1.82 -1.13
C VAL A 223 -11.94 3.31 -1.15
N LEU A 224 -12.49 3.85 -0.05
CA LEU A 224 -12.88 5.26 0.04
C LEU A 224 -11.69 6.21 -0.09
N LEU A 225 -10.54 5.87 0.49
CA LEU A 225 -9.30 6.63 0.35
C LEU A 225 -8.63 6.46 -1.01
N PHE A 226 -8.91 5.37 -1.73
CA PHE A 226 -8.43 5.19 -3.10
C PHE A 226 -9.10 6.17 -4.08
N ILE A 227 -10.35 6.58 -3.83
CA ILE A 227 -11.07 7.56 -4.66
C ILE A 227 -10.29 8.89 -4.77
N PRO A 228 -9.96 9.62 -3.68
CA PRO A 228 -9.19 10.86 -3.78
C PRO A 228 -7.79 10.65 -4.35
N ILE A 229 -7.16 9.47 -4.17
CA ILE A 229 -5.89 9.15 -4.84
C ILE A 229 -6.03 9.24 -6.37
N LEU A 230 -7.16 8.80 -6.95
CA LEU A 230 -7.41 8.94 -8.38
C LEU A 230 -7.48 10.41 -8.83
N PHE A 231 -7.98 11.31 -7.97
CA PHE A 231 -7.95 12.75 -8.25
C PHE A 231 -6.52 13.30 -8.23
N PHE A 232 -5.69 12.92 -7.25
CA PHE A 232 -4.27 13.29 -7.24
C PHE A 232 -3.53 12.74 -8.45
N ALA A 233 -3.75 11.46 -8.79
CA ALA A 233 -3.17 10.82 -9.95
C ALA A 233 -3.58 11.53 -11.25
N PHE A 234 -4.85 11.95 -11.38
CA PHE A 234 -5.33 12.75 -12.51
C PHE A 234 -4.66 14.12 -12.59
N ILE A 235 -4.59 14.85 -11.46
CA ILE A 235 -3.90 16.14 -11.38
C ILE A 235 -2.44 15.99 -11.82
N ASN A 236 -1.73 14.99 -11.30
CA ASN A 236 -0.31 14.77 -11.57
C ASN A 236 -0.06 14.30 -13.02
N SER A 237 -0.90 13.39 -13.53
CA SER A 237 -0.73 12.77 -14.84
C SER A 237 -1.19 13.63 -16.01
N VAL A 238 -2.22 14.47 -15.81
CA VAL A 238 -2.84 15.25 -16.88
C VAL A 238 -2.55 16.74 -16.69
N LEU A 239 -2.95 17.33 -15.57
CA LEU A 239 -2.94 18.79 -15.40
C LEU A 239 -1.52 19.32 -15.17
N ILE A 240 -0.75 18.69 -14.29
CA ILE A 240 0.64 19.04 -14.03
C ILE A 240 1.50 18.73 -15.24
N ARG A 241 1.30 17.57 -15.87
CA ARG A 241 1.99 17.24 -17.12
C ARG A 241 1.80 18.32 -18.19
N LYS A 242 0.59 18.89 -18.30
CA LYS A 242 0.32 20.03 -19.20
C LYS A 242 1.08 21.29 -18.76
N ARG A 243 1.07 21.64 -17.47
CA ARG A 243 1.79 22.81 -16.94
C ARG A 243 3.30 22.72 -17.15
N VAL A 244 3.92 21.57 -16.83
CA VAL A 244 5.37 21.36 -17.03
C VAL A 244 5.77 21.44 -18.51
N LYS A 245 4.89 21.07 -19.45
CA LYS A 245 5.13 21.26 -20.89
C LYS A 245 5.08 22.73 -21.32
N GLN A 246 4.29 23.55 -20.65
CA GLN A 246 4.12 24.98 -20.97
C GLN A 246 5.16 25.85 -20.26
N ASP A 247 5.56 25.45 -19.06
CA ASP A 247 6.53 26.14 -18.21
C ASP A 247 7.54 25.13 -17.68
N ALA A 248 8.74 25.16 -18.25
CA ALA A 248 9.84 24.28 -17.86
C ALA A 248 10.35 24.52 -16.43
N GLN A 249 10.04 25.67 -15.83
CA GLN A 249 10.41 26.00 -14.45
C GLN A 249 9.37 25.54 -13.43
N TYR A 250 8.19 25.09 -13.88
CA TYR A 250 7.14 24.63 -12.99
C TYR A 250 7.56 23.36 -12.23
N SER A 251 7.53 23.45 -10.90
CA SER A 251 7.86 22.32 -10.02
C SER A 251 6.59 21.52 -9.64
N PRO A 252 6.52 20.22 -9.96
CA PRO A 252 5.40 19.35 -9.58
C PRO A 252 5.49 18.83 -8.13
N ILE A 253 6.60 19.09 -7.44
CA ILE A 253 7.03 18.35 -6.24
C ILE A 253 6.00 18.39 -5.10
N ASN A 254 5.34 19.51 -4.87
CA ASN A 254 4.40 19.66 -3.76
C ASN A 254 3.13 18.81 -3.94
N TRP A 255 2.65 18.69 -5.18
CA TRP A 255 1.49 17.84 -5.50
C TRP A 255 1.84 16.35 -5.43
N TRP A 256 3.07 16.00 -5.81
CA TRP A 256 3.57 14.63 -5.71
C TRP A 256 3.83 14.21 -4.25
N ARG A 257 4.32 15.13 -3.42
CA ARG A 257 4.41 14.93 -1.97
C ARG A 257 3.03 14.71 -1.37
N ALA A 258 2.04 15.53 -1.75
CA ALA A 258 0.67 15.35 -1.30
C ALA A 258 0.11 13.96 -1.71
N GLU A 259 0.26 13.57 -2.98
CA GLU A 259 -0.13 12.22 -3.43
C GLU A 259 0.57 11.11 -2.61
N SER A 260 1.88 11.24 -2.36
CA SER A 260 2.61 10.26 -1.56
C SER A 260 2.12 10.17 -0.12
N LEU A 261 1.68 11.28 0.49
CA LEU A 261 1.18 11.30 1.87
C LEU A 261 -0.16 10.58 2.00
N ILE A 262 -1.11 10.81 1.08
CA ILE A 262 -2.40 10.08 1.13
C ILE A 262 -2.20 8.58 0.86
N ILE A 263 -1.26 8.23 -0.01
CA ILE A 263 -0.87 6.84 -0.24
C ILE A 263 -0.30 6.20 1.04
N LEU A 264 0.52 6.91 1.82
CA LEU A 264 1.02 6.40 3.11
C LEU A 264 -0.12 6.14 4.11
N ILE A 265 -1.17 6.96 4.11
CA ILE A 265 -2.38 6.72 4.92
C ILE A 265 -3.05 5.42 4.47
N VAL A 266 -3.18 5.18 3.17
CA VAL A 266 -3.75 3.93 2.63
C VAL A 266 -2.89 2.71 2.98
N ILE A 267 -1.56 2.83 2.97
CA ILE A 267 -0.66 1.76 3.44
C ILE A 267 -0.89 1.50 4.93
N ALA A 268 -1.06 2.52 5.76
CA ALA A 268 -1.34 2.34 7.18
C ALA A 268 -2.66 1.60 7.42
N VAL A 269 -3.74 1.96 6.72
CA VAL A 269 -5.03 1.24 6.76
C VAL A 269 -4.86 -0.20 6.28
N THR A 270 -4.12 -0.41 5.19
CA THR A 270 -3.84 -1.76 4.66
C THR A 270 -3.05 -2.60 5.65
N ALA A 271 -2.11 -2.00 6.39
CA ALA A 271 -1.33 -2.72 7.38
C ALA A 271 -2.19 -3.18 8.57
N ILE A 272 -3.12 -2.35 9.03
CA ILE A 272 -4.14 -2.73 10.02
C ILE A 272 -5.02 -3.87 9.49
N MET A 273 -5.46 -3.76 8.23
CA MET A 273 -6.26 -4.80 7.57
C MET A 273 -5.51 -6.14 7.48
N THR A 274 -4.18 -6.13 7.32
CA THR A 274 -3.39 -7.37 7.22
C THR A 274 -3.25 -8.15 8.53
N GLU A 275 -3.57 -7.55 9.68
CA GLU A 275 -3.63 -8.27 10.97
C GLU A 275 -5.00 -8.95 11.20
N GLN A 276 -5.99 -8.70 10.33
CA GLN A 276 -7.37 -9.14 10.53
C GLN A 276 -7.67 -10.36 9.66
N GLU A 277 -8.46 -11.29 10.18
CA GLU A 277 -8.93 -12.43 9.39
C GLU A 277 -9.84 -11.97 8.24
N PRO A 278 -9.62 -12.46 7.00
CA PRO A 278 -10.52 -12.18 5.90
C PRO A 278 -11.95 -12.69 6.16
N PRO A 279 -12.99 -11.98 5.69
CA PRO A 279 -14.41 -12.28 5.94
C PRO A 279 -14.89 -13.43 5.04
N HIS A 280 -14.51 -14.65 5.42
CA HIS A 280 -14.84 -15.89 4.71
C HIS A 280 -15.83 -16.79 5.49
N ASN A 281 -16.23 -16.39 6.70
CA ASN A 281 -17.28 -17.02 7.52
C ASN A 281 -17.92 -15.96 8.43
N ILE A 282 -18.58 -14.95 7.85
CA ILE A 282 -19.02 -13.75 8.61
C ILE A 282 -19.89 -14.11 9.81
N GLU A 283 -20.80 -15.08 9.64
CA GLU A 283 -21.70 -15.54 10.70
C GLU A 283 -20.92 -16.09 11.91
N GLN A 284 -19.94 -16.96 11.67
CA GLN A 284 -19.13 -17.58 12.72
C GLN A 284 -18.31 -16.53 13.48
N THR A 285 -17.72 -15.57 12.76
CA THR A 285 -16.93 -14.47 13.36
C THR A 285 -17.81 -13.56 14.22
N LEU A 286 -19.05 -13.27 13.79
CA LEU A 286 -20.01 -12.51 14.59
C LEU A 286 -20.47 -13.28 15.83
N GLN A 287 -20.69 -14.59 15.73
CA GLN A 287 -21.03 -15.45 16.88
C GLN A 287 -19.89 -15.51 17.92
N ALA A 288 -18.63 -15.37 17.48
CA ALA A 288 -17.48 -15.23 18.37
C ALA A 288 -17.37 -13.85 19.04
N GLY A 289 -18.27 -12.90 18.72
CA GLY A 289 -18.34 -11.57 19.32
C GLY A 289 -17.42 -10.52 18.66
N GLU A 290 -16.89 -10.80 17.47
CA GLU A 290 -15.87 -9.98 16.83
C GLU A 290 -16.43 -8.90 15.87
N SER A 291 -17.53 -8.25 16.24
CA SER A 291 -18.10 -7.16 15.42
C SER A 291 -17.26 -5.88 15.48
N SER A 292 -17.22 -5.14 14.38
CA SER A 292 -16.44 -3.90 14.29
C SER A 292 -16.98 -2.80 15.20
N ILE A 293 -16.08 -2.14 15.94
CA ILE A 293 -16.41 -0.95 16.73
C ILE A 293 -16.89 0.19 15.83
N LEU A 294 -16.27 0.37 14.66
CA LEU A 294 -16.65 1.42 13.71
C LEU A 294 -18.07 1.19 13.16
N PHE A 295 -18.41 -0.06 12.86
CA PHE A 295 -19.76 -0.41 12.43
C PHE A 295 -20.77 -0.15 13.55
N GLN A 296 -20.53 -0.67 14.76
CA GLN A 296 -21.41 -0.46 15.92
C GLN A 296 -21.61 1.02 16.29
N THR A 297 -20.61 1.86 16.04
CA THR A 297 -20.66 3.29 16.37
C THR A 297 -21.45 4.10 15.34
N PHE A 298 -21.33 3.75 14.05
CA PHE A 298 -21.82 4.61 12.95
C PHE A 298 -22.99 4.00 12.16
N ALA A 299 -23.16 2.68 12.16
CA ALA A 299 -24.36 2.05 11.62
C ALA A 299 -25.48 2.10 12.68
N SER A 300 -26.71 2.38 12.24
CA SER A 300 -27.88 2.44 13.14
C SER A 300 -28.55 1.07 13.36
N VAL A 301 -27.96 0.01 12.81
CA VAL A 301 -28.49 -1.36 12.86
C VAL A 301 -27.50 -2.29 13.56
N PRO A 302 -27.97 -3.37 14.20
CA PRO A 302 -27.08 -4.37 14.79
C PRO A 302 -26.22 -5.07 13.72
N ALA A 303 -25.03 -5.51 14.10
CA ALA A 303 -24.17 -6.29 13.23
C ALA A 303 -24.80 -7.66 12.95
N THR A 304 -25.21 -7.90 11.71
CA THR A 304 -25.85 -9.14 11.23
C THR A 304 -25.32 -9.52 9.85
N THR A 305 -25.65 -10.72 9.37
CA THR A 305 -25.14 -11.26 8.11
C THR A 305 -25.89 -10.79 6.86
N ASP A 306 -27.03 -10.12 7.01
CA ASP A 306 -27.94 -9.78 5.90
C ASP A 306 -28.17 -8.27 5.79
N ILE A 307 -27.09 -7.50 5.87
CA ILE A 307 -27.19 -6.04 5.73
C ILE A 307 -27.33 -5.63 4.25
N ILE A 308 -28.26 -4.71 4.00
CA ILE A 308 -28.50 -4.12 2.68
C ILE A 308 -28.20 -2.62 2.70
N LEU A 309 -28.13 -2.02 1.51
CA LEU A 309 -28.00 -0.57 1.36
C LEU A 309 -29.31 0.04 0.91
N GLU A 310 -29.91 0.84 1.79
CA GLU A 310 -31.10 1.64 1.52
C GLU A 310 -30.77 3.13 1.67
N LEU A 311 -30.82 3.87 0.56
CA LEU A 311 -30.50 5.29 0.57
C LEU A 311 -31.63 6.11 1.20
N ASN A 312 -31.37 6.67 2.38
CA ASN A 312 -32.22 7.67 3.02
C ASN A 312 -31.67 9.09 2.85
N GLY A 313 -32.45 10.11 3.26
CA GLY A 313 -32.06 11.52 3.09
C GLY A 313 -30.72 11.90 3.75
N GLN A 314 -30.39 11.33 4.92
CA GLN A 314 -29.12 11.59 5.60
C GLN A 314 -27.94 10.97 4.85
N SER A 315 -28.10 9.72 4.40
CA SER A 315 -27.08 9.04 3.59
C SER A 315 -26.78 9.82 2.30
N ILE A 316 -27.82 10.24 1.56
CA ILE A 316 -27.68 11.03 0.33
C ILE A 316 -26.97 12.36 0.62
N LEU A 317 -27.34 13.06 1.69
CA LEU A 317 -26.70 14.31 2.08
C LEU A 317 -25.19 14.14 2.29
N PHE A 318 -24.77 13.15 3.09
CA PHE A 318 -23.36 12.90 3.36
C PHE A 318 -22.59 12.45 2.10
N LEU A 319 -23.21 11.64 1.24
CA LEU A 319 -22.62 11.24 -0.03
C LEU A 319 -22.39 12.46 -0.95
N LEU A 320 -23.38 13.36 -1.05
CA LEU A 320 -23.25 14.60 -1.83
C LEU A 320 -22.17 15.54 -1.27
N ILE A 321 -22.10 15.70 0.05
CA ILE A 321 -21.03 16.46 0.71
C ILE A 321 -19.65 15.83 0.42
N GLY A 322 -19.55 14.50 0.47
CA GLY A 322 -18.33 13.79 0.10
C GLY A 322 -17.89 14.07 -1.33
N LEU A 323 -18.81 14.00 -2.29
CA LEU A 323 -18.55 14.34 -3.69
C LEU A 323 -18.14 15.82 -3.86
N LEU A 324 -18.75 16.74 -3.10
CA LEU A 324 -18.38 18.15 -3.09
C LEU A 324 -16.93 18.34 -2.61
N PHE A 325 -16.51 17.69 -1.52
CA PHE A 325 -15.13 17.74 -1.06
C PHE A 325 -14.14 17.15 -2.07
N LEU A 326 -14.50 16.06 -2.74
CA LEU A 326 -13.68 15.51 -3.83
C LEU A 326 -13.56 16.50 -5.00
N GLY A 327 -14.65 17.18 -5.38
CA GLY A 327 -14.62 18.27 -6.36
C GLY A 327 -13.72 19.44 -5.93
N CYS A 328 -13.71 19.76 -4.64
CA CYS A 328 -12.83 20.78 -4.07
C CYS A 328 -11.34 20.46 -4.26
N ILE A 329 -10.94 19.18 -4.37
CA ILE A 329 -9.55 18.81 -4.71
C ILE A 329 -9.16 19.42 -6.07
N LEU A 330 -10.00 19.31 -7.10
CA LEU A 330 -9.73 19.93 -8.40
C LEU A 330 -9.77 21.45 -8.31
N TYR A 331 -10.71 22.00 -7.55
CA TYR A 331 -10.83 23.44 -7.34
C TYR A 331 -9.55 24.03 -6.72
N THR A 332 -8.94 23.36 -5.73
CA THR A 332 -7.69 23.81 -5.11
C THR A 332 -6.54 23.91 -6.11
N PHE A 333 -6.49 23.01 -7.10
CA PHE A 333 -5.50 23.05 -8.18
C PHE A 333 -5.72 24.22 -9.14
N VAL A 334 -6.99 24.48 -9.49
CA VAL A 334 -7.38 25.60 -10.36
C VAL A 334 -7.04 26.93 -9.70
N GLN A 335 -7.38 27.06 -8.42
CA GLN A 335 -7.09 28.26 -7.62
C GLN A 335 -5.62 28.40 -7.19
N LYS A 336 -4.75 27.48 -7.62
CA LYS A 336 -3.31 27.48 -7.30
C LYS A 336 -3.01 27.53 -5.80
N THR A 337 -3.93 27.01 -4.99
CA THR A 337 -3.76 26.92 -3.54
C THR A 337 -2.82 25.76 -3.16
N SER A 338 -2.48 25.69 -1.88
CA SER A 338 -1.61 24.65 -1.33
C SER A 338 -2.16 23.24 -1.58
N PRO A 339 -1.36 22.28 -2.10
CA PRO A 339 -1.77 20.88 -2.24
C PRO A 339 -2.13 20.20 -0.92
N TYR A 340 -1.66 20.73 0.21
CA TYR A 340 -2.02 20.23 1.53
C TYR A 340 -3.48 20.53 1.90
N ILE A 341 -4.08 21.59 1.33
CA ILE A 341 -5.54 21.82 1.46
C ILE A 341 -6.30 20.73 0.71
N ALA A 342 -5.80 20.31 -0.47
CA ALA A 342 -6.39 19.20 -1.21
C ALA A 342 -6.36 17.88 -0.40
N LEU A 343 -5.32 17.66 0.41
CA LEU A 343 -5.26 16.51 1.33
C LEU A 343 -6.33 16.57 2.42
N VAL A 344 -6.58 17.75 2.99
CA VAL A 344 -7.67 17.94 3.96
C VAL A 344 -9.01 17.66 3.29
N MET A 345 -9.23 18.17 2.08
CA MET A 345 -10.45 17.90 1.31
C MET A 345 -10.60 16.41 0.99
N ALA A 346 -9.52 15.70 0.68
CA ALA A 346 -9.53 14.26 0.46
C ALA A 346 -9.96 13.48 1.73
N GLY A 347 -9.43 13.85 2.89
CA GLY A 347 -9.83 13.25 4.17
C GLY A 347 -11.30 13.52 4.50
N LEU A 348 -11.74 14.77 4.39
CA LEU A 348 -13.15 15.14 4.62
C LEU A 348 -14.09 14.44 3.64
N GLY A 349 -13.70 14.31 2.37
CA GLY A 349 -14.43 13.59 1.34
C GLY A 349 -14.60 12.12 1.69
N ALA A 350 -13.50 11.41 1.99
CA ALA A 350 -13.55 10.00 2.37
C ALA A 350 -14.39 9.76 3.63
N THR A 351 -14.25 10.59 4.67
CA THR A 351 -15.06 10.49 5.89
C THR A 351 -16.54 10.76 5.65
N SER A 352 -16.87 11.76 4.82
CA SER A 352 -18.28 12.05 4.49
C SER A 352 -18.90 10.90 3.70
N LEU A 353 -18.17 10.33 2.73
CA LEU A 353 -18.62 9.14 2.01
C LEU A 353 -18.83 7.96 2.96
N TYR A 354 -17.91 7.74 3.90
CA TYR A 354 -18.03 6.70 4.92
C TYR A 354 -19.30 6.86 5.75
N PHE A 355 -19.57 8.06 6.28
CA PHE A 355 -20.80 8.32 7.03
C PHE A 355 -22.05 8.14 6.17
N GLY A 356 -22.01 8.56 4.90
CA GLY A 356 -23.09 8.32 3.96
C GLY A 356 -23.41 6.83 3.82
N LEU A 357 -22.38 6.00 3.66
CA LEU A 357 -22.54 4.54 3.55
C LEU A 357 -23.02 3.89 4.84
N MET A 358 -22.46 4.26 6.01
CA MET A 358 -22.91 3.70 7.29
C MET A 358 -24.36 4.06 7.62
N ASN A 359 -24.81 5.27 7.25
CA ASN A 359 -26.21 5.67 7.39
C ASN A 359 -27.13 5.00 6.37
N ALA A 360 -26.60 4.46 5.26
CA ALA A 360 -27.38 3.72 4.29
C ALA A 360 -27.56 2.23 4.66
N VAL A 361 -26.85 1.73 5.67
CA VAL A 361 -26.97 0.33 6.08
C VAL A 361 -28.33 0.10 6.73
N ALA A 362 -29.07 -0.89 6.22
CA ALA A 362 -30.35 -1.36 6.72
C ALA A 362 -30.37 -2.89 6.84
N ILE A 363 -31.41 -3.44 7.47
CA ILE A 363 -31.68 -4.90 7.61
C ILE A 363 -33.04 -5.17 6.98
#